data_AF-A0A950AQN0-F1
#
_entry.id   AF-A0A950AQN0-F1
#
_cell.length_a   1.000
_cell.length_b   1.000
_cell.length_c   1.000
_cell.angle_alpha   90.00
_cell.angle_beta   90.00
_cell.angle_gamma   90.00
#
_symmetry.space_group_name_H-M   'P 1'
#
loop_
_entity.id
_entity.type
_entity.pdbx_description
1 polymer ?
#
loop_
_entity_poly.entity_id
_entity_poly.type
_entity_poly.pdbx_seq_one_letter_code
_entity_poly.pdbx_strand_id
1 'polypeptide(L)'
;MNQNIQREVSGSGIAILIFDRPNSSANIFDEQTLAELNEHLNFLESEKGLNGLIVRSAKPKIFIAGADLNSFGRDTRAEQIAISVERGQKIFDRIARLPYPTVAAIHGVALGGGFEIALACDYRVASSDSATKVGLPETNLGLLPAWGGTTRLPKLIGLPRALEAILTGRQYAAMQALKMGMVDAVAHPQRMAGVAAKMIQESRGKKRSYKLHIANRPPLLQIVKSQAEKMTLAKTRSHYPAPLKALDVACASLTVSHEQSLANEKNYLVELALTETTQNLIRIFFLQERAKKLRLPAELETAVTAPAKPIKKAVVIGAGLMGAGIAQWLSSRGIGVLLKDIGPGPLGKGMQSIARLYREAVKRYLFSEIDAQNAYDRILPIYEEVPFREVDLVIEAAVEKLELKQ
;
A
#
# COMPACT_ATOMS: atom_id res chain seq x y z
N MET A 1 29.46 5.77 -7.53
CA MET A 1 28.70 4.92 -6.61
C MET A 1 27.23 5.05 -6.95
N ASN A 2 26.52 3.94 -7.06
CA ASN A 2 25.10 3.90 -7.37
C ASN A 2 24.30 4.23 -6.10
N GLN A 3 23.94 5.51 -5.92
CA GLN A 3 23.19 6.00 -4.76
C GLN A 3 21.69 5.66 -4.88
N ASN A 4 21.07 5.27 -3.76
CA ASN A 4 19.64 5.02 -3.65
C ASN A 4 18.84 6.32 -3.46
N ILE A 5 19.48 7.37 -2.94
CA ILE A 5 18.87 8.68 -2.71
C ILE A 5 19.70 9.77 -3.38
N GLN A 6 19.01 10.66 -4.08
CA GLN A 6 19.60 11.86 -4.67
C GLN A 6 18.99 13.09 -3.99
N ARG A 7 19.76 14.18 -3.94
CA ARG A 7 19.31 15.45 -3.39
C ARG A 7 19.49 16.56 -4.40
N GLU A 8 18.42 17.32 -4.64
CA GLU A 8 18.43 18.55 -5.42
C GLU A 8 18.05 19.74 -4.52
N VAL A 9 18.56 20.93 -4.79
CA VAL A 9 18.11 22.17 -4.13
C VAL A 9 17.64 23.13 -5.22
N SER A 10 16.36 23.49 -5.18
CA SER A 10 15.78 24.45 -6.12
C SER A 10 16.25 25.87 -5.83
N GLY A 11 16.20 26.76 -6.83
CA GLY A 11 16.49 28.19 -6.65
C GLY A 11 15.60 28.90 -5.61
N SER A 12 14.48 28.28 -5.22
CA SER A 12 13.59 28.77 -4.15
C SER A 12 13.99 28.32 -2.73
N GLY A 13 15.14 27.64 -2.59
CA GLY A 13 15.64 27.08 -1.33
C GLY A 13 14.87 25.85 -0.86
N ILE A 14 14.09 25.19 -1.72
CA ILE A 14 13.44 23.91 -1.38
C ILE A 14 14.38 22.78 -1.74
N ALA A 15 14.77 21.98 -0.75
CA ALA A 15 15.50 20.74 -0.96
C ALA A 15 14.54 19.61 -1.38
N ILE A 16 14.99 18.74 -2.27
CA ILE A 16 14.21 17.62 -2.80
C ILE A 16 15.03 16.35 -2.64
N LEU A 17 14.58 15.43 -1.79
CA LEU A 17 15.12 14.08 -1.68
C LEU A 17 14.36 13.15 -2.64
N ILE A 18 15.11 12.45 -3.49
CA ILE A 18 14.59 11.63 -4.57
C ILE A 18 15.06 10.21 -4.35
N PHE A 19 14.14 9.33 -4.00
CA PHE A 19 14.43 7.90 -3.88
C PHE A 19 14.39 7.24 -5.25
N ASP A 20 15.51 6.63 -5.64
CA ASP A 20 15.65 5.89 -6.90
C ASP A 20 16.68 4.77 -6.77
N ARG A 21 16.31 3.66 -6.12
CA ARG A 21 17.18 2.50 -5.93
C ARG A 21 17.58 1.90 -7.29
N PRO A 22 18.85 1.92 -7.70
CA PRO A 22 19.28 1.46 -9.02
C PRO A 22 19.08 -0.05 -9.16
N ASN A 23 18.83 -0.51 -10.40
CA ASN A 23 18.61 -1.93 -10.72
C ASN A 23 17.47 -2.61 -9.96
N SER A 24 16.58 -1.83 -9.34
CA SER A 24 15.41 -2.31 -8.62
C SER A 24 14.14 -1.65 -9.17
N SER A 25 13.06 -2.42 -9.26
CA SER A 25 11.73 -1.90 -9.57
C SER A 25 11.10 -1.16 -8.38
N ALA A 26 11.67 -1.30 -7.17
CA ALA A 26 11.16 -0.75 -5.93
C ALA A 26 12.22 -0.07 -5.07
N ASN A 27 11.84 1.03 -4.43
CA ASN A 27 12.57 1.62 -3.32
C ASN A 27 12.18 0.88 -2.03
N ILE A 28 13.18 0.56 -1.21
CA ILE A 28 13.00 -0.05 0.12
C ILE A 28 13.94 0.63 1.12
N PHE A 29 13.68 0.47 2.41
CA PHE A 29 14.60 0.84 3.46
C PHE A 29 15.42 -0.37 3.89
N ASP A 30 16.56 -0.55 3.24
CA ASP A 30 17.66 -1.39 3.70
C ASP A 30 18.69 -0.55 4.49
N GLU A 31 19.73 -1.19 5.01
CA GLU A 31 20.78 -0.50 5.77
C GLU A 31 21.45 0.61 4.96
N GLN A 32 21.76 0.37 3.69
CA GLN A 32 22.39 1.36 2.81
C GLN A 32 21.49 2.59 2.63
N THR A 33 20.21 2.39 2.32
CA THR A 33 19.26 3.49 2.11
C THR A 33 19.08 4.33 3.38
N LEU A 34 19.04 3.70 4.56
CA LEU A 34 18.99 4.42 5.83
C LEU A 34 20.28 5.21 6.09
N ALA A 35 21.44 4.65 5.77
CA ALA A 35 22.72 5.36 5.90
C ALA A 35 22.80 6.56 4.96
N GLU A 36 22.41 6.41 3.70
CA GLU A 36 22.35 7.51 2.73
C GLU A 36 21.36 8.60 3.18
N LEU A 37 20.18 8.21 3.68
CA LEU A 37 19.21 9.17 4.20
C LEU A 37 19.78 9.94 5.40
N ASN A 38 20.51 9.26 6.28
CA ASN A 38 21.18 9.88 7.43
C ASN A 38 22.21 10.94 6.98
N GLU A 39 22.99 10.66 5.94
CA GLU A 39 23.94 11.64 5.36
C GLU A 39 23.23 12.81 4.69
N HIS A 40 22.12 12.56 4.01
CA HIS A 40 21.31 13.64 3.47
C HIS A 40 20.74 14.53 4.57
N LEU A 41 20.34 13.97 5.70
CA LEU A 41 19.87 14.74 6.85
C LEU A 41 20.98 15.56 7.52
N ASN A 42 22.22 15.06 7.57
CA ASN A 42 23.37 15.83 8.08
C ASN A 42 23.52 17.15 7.29
N PHE A 43 23.40 17.09 5.96
CA PHE A 43 23.37 18.28 5.12
C PHE A 43 22.15 19.16 5.39
N LEU A 44 20.95 18.56 5.41
CA LEU A 44 19.69 19.31 5.55
C LEU A 44 19.56 20.06 6.87
N GLU A 45 20.22 19.58 7.92
CA GLU A 45 20.28 20.21 9.24
C GLU A 45 21.36 21.31 9.34
N SER A 46 22.42 21.21 8.54
CA SER A 46 23.55 22.16 8.57
C SER A 46 23.45 23.29 7.55
N GLU A 47 22.77 23.04 6.43
CA GLU A 47 22.63 23.99 5.32
C GLU A 47 21.72 25.17 5.70
N LYS A 48 22.19 26.39 5.43
CA LYS A 48 21.44 27.62 5.71
C LYS A 48 20.60 28.03 4.50
N GLY A 49 19.48 28.70 4.75
CA GLY A 49 18.63 29.23 3.67
C GLY A 49 17.69 28.19 3.03
N LEU A 50 17.64 26.97 3.56
CA LEU A 50 16.60 26.01 3.20
C LEU A 50 15.24 26.47 3.73
N ASN A 51 14.26 26.44 2.84
CA ASN A 51 12.90 26.90 3.07
C ASN A 51 11.88 25.76 3.19
N GLY A 52 12.30 24.53 2.95
CA GLY A 52 11.46 23.34 3.01
C GLY A 52 12.12 22.12 2.39
N LEU A 53 11.53 20.96 2.64
CA LEU A 53 11.95 19.67 2.07
C LEU A 53 10.78 19.00 1.35
N ILE A 54 11.04 18.46 0.16
CA ILE A 54 10.15 17.54 -0.53
C ILE A 54 10.79 16.15 -0.56
N VAL A 55 10.08 15.13 -0.11
CA VAL A 55 10.46 13.73 -0.28
C VAL A 55 9.64 13.15 -1.44
N ARG A 56 10.31 12.66 -2.48
CA ARG A 56 9.69 12.05 -3.67
C ARG A 56 10.39 10.77 -4.10
N SER A 57 9.74 10.03 -5.00
CA SER A 57 10.34 8.87 -5.69
C SER A 57 10.48 9.18 -7.18
N ALA A 58 11.54 8.67 -7.80
CA ALA A 58 11.68 8.67 -9.26
C ALA A 58 11.07 7.40 -9.90
N LYS A 59 10.69 6.39 -9.11
CA LYS A 59 10.10 5.16 -9.64
C LYS A 59 8.67 5.43 -10.15
N PRO A 60 8.28 4.80 -11.28
CA PRO A 60 7.04 5.14 -11.98
C PRO A 60 5.76 4.66 -11.27
N LYS A 61 5.84 3.68 -10.37
CA LYS A 61 4.65 3.08 -9.73
C LYS A 61 4.78 2.89 -8.22
N ILE A 62 5.87 3.35 -7.63
CA ILE A 62 6.15 3.12 -6.22
C ILE A 62 6.85 4.31 -5.62
N PHE A 63 6.35 4.75 -4.48
CA PHE A 63 7.04 5.71 -3.64
C PHE A 63 8.16 4.96 -2.92
N ILE A 64 7.79 4.17 -1.91
CA ILE A 64 8.68 3.28 -1.14
C ILE A 64 7.84 2.09 -0.63
N ALA A 65 8.31 0.85 -0.83
CA ALA A 65 7.58 -0.37 -0.46
C ALA A 65 7.57 -0.65 1.05
N GLY A 66 8.55 -0.14 1.80
CA GLY A 66 8.72 -0.40 3.23
C GLY A 66 10.15 -0.85 3.56
N ALA A 67 10.31 -1.46 4.73
CA ALA A 67 11.56 -2.07 5.18
C ALA A 67 11.89 -3.33 4.36
N ASP A 68 13.19 -3.67 4.29
CA ASP A 68 13.60 -4.97 3.76
C ASP A 68 13.17 -6.09 4.72
N LEU A 69 12.26 -6.96 4.26
CA LEU A 69 11.78 -8.09 5.08
C LEU A 69 12.85 -9.14 5.34
N ASN A 70 13.93 -9.17 4.55
CA ASN A 70 15.07 -10.05 4.82
C ASN A 70 15.73 -9.71 6.16
N SER A 71 15.62 -8.46 6.63
CA SER A 71 16.13 -8.01 7.94
C SER A 71 15.34 -8.55 9.15
N PHE A 72 14.25 -9.31 8.92
CA PHE A 72 13.45 -9.94 9.97
C PHE A 72 13.36 -11.46 9.81
N GLY A 73 14.23 -12.05 8.99
CA GLY A 73 14.28 -13.50 8.78
C GLY A 73 14.69 -14.27 10.04
N ARG A 74 14.43 -15.58 10.06
CA ARG A 74 14.65 -16.49 11.21
C ARG A 74 16.03 -16.40 11.85
N ASP A 75 17.07 -16.11 11.07
CA ASP A 75 18.45 -16.08 11.54
C ASP A 75 18.86 -14.72 12.15
N THR A 76 17.95 -13.74 12.13
CA THR A 76 18.23 -12.38 12.64
C THR A 76 18.12 -12.35 14.16
N ARG A 77 19.14 -11.82 14.84
CA ARG A 77 19.13 -11.70 16.30
C ARG A 77 18.26 -10.54 16.77
N ALA A 78 17.64 -10.69 17.94
CA ALA A 78 16.81 -9.66 18.58
C ALA A 78 17.50 -8.29 18.68
N GLU A 79 18.79 -8.28 19.05
CA GLU A 79 19.61 -7.07 19.17
C GLU A 79 19.79 -6.34 17.83
N GLN A 80 20.01 -7.09 16.75
CA GLN A 80 20.17 -6.52 15.41
C GLN A 80 18.86 -5.88 14.93
N ILE A 81 17.73 -6.55 15.19
CA ILE A 81 16.39 -5.99 14.93
C ILE A 81 16.19 -4.70 15.72
N ALA A 82 16.48 -4.72 17.03
CA ALA A 82 16.32 -3.55 17.88
C ALA A 82 17.15 -2.35 17.41
N ILE A 83 18.41 -2.57 17.04
CA ILE A 83 19.32 -1.53 16.52
C ILE A 83 18.78 -0.95 15.21
N SER A 84 18.32 -1.81 14.29
CA SER A 84 17.77 -1.39 13.00
C SER A 84 16.51 -0.54 13.16
N VAL A 85 15.60 -0.97 14.04
CA VAL A 85 14.36 -0.24 14.34
C VAL A 85 14.66 1.11 14.96
N GLU A 86 15.53 1.15 15.97
CA GLU A 86 15.93 2.39 16.63
C GLU A 86 16.61 3.36 15.66
N ARG A 87 17.45 2.85 14.76
CA ARG A 87 18.07 3.66 13.69
C ARG A 87 17.02 4.31 12.79
N GLY A 88 16.05 3.53 12.30
CA GLY A 88 14.96 4.06 11.47
C GLY A 88 14.09 5.08 12.20
N GLN A 89 13.72 4.81 13.46
CA GLN A 89 12.98 5.74 14.32
C GLN A 89 13.71 7.08 14.47
N LYS A 90 15.02 7.05 14.80
CA LYS A 90 15.85 8.25 14.95
C LYS A 90 15.92 9.06 13.66
N ILE A 91 16.14 8.40 12.52
CA ILE A 91 16.21 9.07 11.21
C ILE A 91 14.88 9.74 10.87
N PHE A 92 13.74 9.09 11.12
CA PHE A 92 12.43 9.68 10.82
C PHE A 92 12.09 10.81 11.80
N ASP A 93 12.46 10.70 13.07
CA ASP A 93 12.31 11.81 14.02
C ASP A 93 13.16 13.04 13.66
N ARG A 94 14.33 12.85 13.05
CA ARG A 94 15.13 13.98 12.51
C ARG A 94 14.35 14.73 11.43
N ILE A 95 13.70 14.02 10.50
CA ILE A 95 12.82 14.65 9.48
C ILE A 95 11.71 15.46 10.15
N ALA A 96 11.03 14.88 11.15
CA ALA A 96 9.93 15.52 11.86
C ALA A 96 10.37 16.75 12.71
N ARG A 97 11.67 16.89 12.98
CA ARG A 97 12.26 17.98 13.77
C ARG A 97 12.92 19.06 12.92
N LEU A 98 12.94 18.92 11.59
CA LEU A 98 13.49 19.95 10.71
C LEU A 98 12.80 21.31 10.97
N PRO A 99 13.54 22.43 10.96
CA PRO A 99 13.01 23.73 11.35
C PRO A 99 12.14 24.40 10.26
N TYR A 100 11.89 23.71 9.15
CA TYR A 100 11.14 24.18 8.00
C TYR A 100 10.11 23.13 7.54
N PRO A 101 9.05 23.52 6.81
CA PRO A 101 8.01 22.60 6.38
C PRO A 101 8.53 21.47 5.48
N THR A 102 8.07 20.26 5.75
CA THR A 102 8.42 19.05 4.99
C THR A 102 7.18 18.46 4.30
N VAL A 103 7.31 18.01 3.05
CA VAL A 103 6.20 17.44 2.25
C VAL A 103 6.60 16.11 1.62
N ALA A 104 5.83 15.06 1.88
CA ALA A 104 5.91 13.81 1.14
C ALA A 104 5.05 13.89 -0.13
N ALA A 105 5.69 13.86 -1.29
CA ALA A 105 5.06 13.81 -2.61
C ALA A 105 4.92 12.34 -3.06
N ILE A 106 3.80 11.71 -2.69
CA ILE A 106 3.54 10.28 -2.84
C ILE A 106 2.94 9.98 -4.22
N HIS A 107 3.78 9.54 -5.16
CA HIS A 107 3.33 8.91 -6.40
C HIS A 107 3.61 7.41 -6.34
N GLY A 108 2.58 6.60 -6.64
CA GLY A 108 2.65 5.15 -6.53
C GLY A 108 2.45 4.62 -5.11
N VAL A 109 2.82 3.35 -4.91
CA VAL A 109 2.62 2.64 -3.65
C VAL A 109 3.56 3.15 -2.53
N ALA A 110 3.02 3.55 -1.38
CA ALA A 110 3.75 3.89 -0.16
C ALA A 110 3.23 3.03 1.00
N LEU A 111 3.99 2.01 1.39
CA LEU A 111 3.56 1.04 2.39
C LEU A 111 4.56 0.90 3.52
N GLY A 112 4.02 0.63 4.71
CA GLY A 112 4.79 0.44 5.93
C GLY A 112 5.80 1.56 6.16
N GLY A 113 7.08 1.23 6.28
CA GLY A 113 8.17 2.22 6.38
C GLY A 113 8.13 3.34 5.32
N GLY A 114 7.66 3.05 4.11
CA GLY A 114 7.46 4.03 3.04
C GLY A 114 6.32 5.03 3.32
N PHE A 115 5.30 4.63 4.06
CA PHE A 115 4.29 5.55 4.57
C PHE A 115 4.72 6.18 5.91
N GLU A 116 5.51 5.49 6.73
CA GLU A 116 6.02 6.03 8.00
C GLU A 116 6.97 7.23 7.80
N ILE A 117 7.82 7.23 6.78
CA ILE A 117 8.59 8.44 6.41
C ILE A 117 7.66 9.59 5.97
N ALA A 118 6.55 9.27 5.31
CA ALA A 118 5.56 10.27 4.92
C ALA A 118 4.78 10.80 6.13
N LEU A 119 4.57 9.98 7.17
CA LEU A 119 4.02 10.39 8.46
C LEU A 119 5.01 11.21 9.29
N ALA A 120 6.31 11.07 9.06
CA ALA A 120 7.34 11.92 9.65
C ALA A 120 7.42 13.31 9.01
N CYS A 121 6.95 13.47 7.76
CA CYS A 121 6.82 14.77 7.14
C CYS A 121 5.66 15.57 7.75
N ASP A 122 5.68 16.90 7.61
CA ASP A 122 4.59 17.76 8.04
C ASP A 122 3.37 17.53 7.16
N TYR A 123 3.51 17.45 5.84
CA TYR A 123 2.40 17.29 4.92
C TYR A 123 2.60 16.14 3.92
N ARG A 124 1.50 15.66 3.35
CA ARG A 124 1.47 14.58 2.34
C ARG A 124 0.58 14.96 1.17
N VAL A 125 1.12 14.91 -0.03
CA VAL A 125 0.38 15.06 -1.29
C VAL A 125 0.42 13.71 -2.01
N ALA A 126 -0.73 13.10 -2.25
CA ALA A 126 -0.83 11.88 -3.03
C ALA A 126 -1.17 12.15 -4.49
N SER A 127 -0.63 11.35 -5.39
CA SER A 127 -1.03 11.35 -6.79
C SER A 127 -2.46 10.79 -6.97
N SER A 128 -3.21 11.31 -7.94
CA SER A 128 -4.50 10.73 -8.37
C SER A 128 -4.35 9.45 -9.20
N ASP A 129 -3.13 8.99 -9.46
CA ASP A 129 -2.86 7.76 -10.21
C ASP A 129 -3.42 6.53 -9.47
N SER A 130 -4.04 5.61 -10.20
CA SER A 130 -4.62 4.36 -9.66
C SER A 130 -3.62 3.45 -8.94
N ALA A 131 -2.33 3.52 -9.28
CA ALA A 131 -1.26 2.82 -8.59
C ALA A 131 -0.98 3.41 -7.20
N THR A 132 -1.43 4.63 -6.92
CA THR A 132 -1.11 5.35 -5.68
C THR A 132 -1.97 4.85 -4.53
N LYS A 133 -1.30 4.17 -3.60
CA LYS A 133 -1.90 3.58 -2.41
C LYS A 133 -1.02 3.84 -1.21
N VAL A 134 -1.63 4.17 -0.08
CA VAL A 134 -0.94 4.34 1.21
C VAL A 134 -1.46 3.33 2.23
N GLY A 135 -0.63 2.90 3.18
CA GLY A 135 -1.08 2.02 4.25
C GLY A 135 0.05 1.47 5.10
N LEU A 136 -0.34 0.79 6.18
CA LEU A 136 0.53 0.17 7.16
C LEU A 136 0.21 -1.34 7.25
N PRO A 137 0.69 -2.17 6.32
CA PRO A 137 0.32 -3.58 6.20
C PRO A 137 1.08 -4.52 7.14
N GLU A 138 1.88 -4.02 8.08
CA GLU A 138 2.81 -4.80 8.92
C GLU A 138 2.11 -5.91 9.72
N THR A 139 0.87 -5.68 10.16
CA THR A 139 0.07 -6.66 10.89
C THR A 139 -0.25 -7.90 10.05
N ASN A 140 -0.31 -7.77 8.71
CA ASN A 140 -0.45 -8.92 7.81
C ASN A 140 0.81 -9.77 7.72
N LEU A 141 1.96 -9.24 8.16
CA LEU A 141 3.23 -9.95 8.25
C LEU A 141 3.52 -10.45 9.67
N GLY A 142 2.60 -10.27 10.62
CA GLY A 142 2.83 -10.59 12.04
C GLY A 142 3.66 -9.53 12.78
N LEU A 143 3.84 -8.35 12.19
CA LEU A 143 4.59 -7.23 12.77
C LEU A 143 3.66 -6.06 13.10
N LEU A 144 4.23 -4.96 13.59
CA LEU A 144 3.54 -3.68 13.73
C LEU A 144 4.37 -2.56 13.10
N PRO A 145 3.76 -1.42 12.72
CA PRO A 145 4.51 -0.26 12.25
C PRO A 145 5.40 0.30 13.35
N ALA A 146 6.72 0.28 13.15
CA ALA A 146 7.69 0.53 14.21
C ALA A 146 8.71 1.64 13.92
N TRP A 147 8.55 2.41 12.85
CA TRP A 147 9.28 3.66 12.63
C TRP A 147 8.41 4.88 12.96
N GLY A 148 7.52 4.73 13.94
CA GLY A 148 6.61 5.74 14.45
C GLY A 148 5.25 5.76 13.77
N GLY A 149 4.90 4.77 12.93
CA GLY A 149 3.60 4.66 12.30
C GLY A 149 2.48 4.45 13.32
N THR A 150 2.70 3.58 14.30
CA THR A 150 1.74 3.30 15.38
C THR A 150 1.60 4.49 16.34
N THR A 151 2.63 5.33 16.42
CA THR A 151 2.69 6.52 17.28
C THR A 151 2.11 7.78 16.60
N ARG A 152 2.43 8.02 15.33
CA ARG A 152 2.06 9.25 14.61
C ARG A 152 0.66 9.18 14.01
N LEU A 153 0.24 8.01 13.52
CA LEU A 153 -1.05 7.88 12.82
C LEU A 153 -2.27 8.17 13.73
N PRO A 154 -2.36 7.67 14.99
CA PRO A 154 -3.48 7.99 15.88
C PRO A 154 -3.61 9.50 16.19
N LYS A 155 -2.47 10.21 16.26
CA LYS A 155 -2.44 11.66 16.46
C LYS A 155 -2.89 12.42 15.21
N LEU A 156 -2.56 11.89 14.03
CA LEU A 156 -2.92 12.50 12.74
C LEU A 156 -4.42 12.34 12.41
N ILE A 157 -4.93 11.11 12.43
CA ILE A 157 -6.28 10.79 11.90
C ILE A 157 -7.31 10.38 12.96
N GLY A 158 -6.91 10.38 14.23
CA GLY A 158 -7.73 9.92 15.35
C GLY A 158 -7.65 8.41 15.52
N LEU A 159 -7.77 7.96 16.78
CA LEU A 159 -7.57 6.58 17.18
C LEU A 159 -8.44 5.57 16.42
N PRO A 160 -9.76 5.76 16.22
CA PRO A 160 -10.59 4.74 15.56
C PRO A 160 -10.15 4.48 14.11
N ARG A 161 -9.84 5.52 13.35
CA ARG A 161 -9.38 5.42 11.96
C ARG A 161 -7.97 4.84 11.87
N ALA A 162 -7.10 5.21 12.81
CA ALA A 162 -5.75 4.65 12.89
C ALA A 162 -5.76 3.17 13.22
N LEU A 163 -6.59 2.73 14.18
CA LEU A 163 -6.78 1.31 14.50
C LEU A 163 -7.36 0.55 13.30
N GLU A 164 -8.33 1.11 12.59
CA GLU A 164 -8.82 0.48 11.35
C GLU A 164 -7.67 0.25 10.36
N ALA A 165 -6.85 1.27 10.10
CA ALA A 165 -5.75 1.19 9.13
C ALA A 165 -4.65 0.22 9.57
N ILE A 166 -4.21 0.29 10.84
CA ILE A 166 -3.10 -0.50 11.38
C ILE A 166 -3.52 -1.97 11.58
N LEU A 167 -4.67 -2.21 12.21
CA LEU A 167 -5.08 -3.57 12.59
C LEU A 167 -5.52 -4.42 11.39
N THR A 168 -6.07 -3.79 10.35
CA THR A 168 -6.46 -4.50 9.13
C THR A 168 -5.32 -4.59 8.11
N GLY A 169 -4.27 -3.79 8.27
CA GLY A 169 -3.19 -3.67 7.30
C GLY A 169 -3.66 -3.26 5.89
N ARG A 170 -4.82 -2.61 5.79
CA ARG A 170 -5.46 -2.28 4.51
C ARG A 170 -4.71 -1.16 3.80
N GLN A 171 -4.70 -1.24 2.48
CA GLN A 171 -4.23 -0.18 1.60
C GLN A 171 -5.39 0.74 1.18
N TYR A 172 -5.13 2.03 1.18
CA TYR A 172 -6.09 3.09 0.86
C TYR A 172 -5.68 3.79 -0.43
N ALA A 173 -6.58 3.85 -1.41
CA ALA A 173 -6.38 4.66 -2.61
C ALA A 173 -6.34 6.15 -2.24
N ALA A 174 -5.69 6.98 -3.07
CA ALA A 174 -5.42 8.40 -2.77
C ALA A 174 -6.64 9.18 -2.25
N MET A 175 -7.81 9.07 -2.92
CA MET A 175 -9.03 9.76 -2.49
C MET A 175 -9.59 9.21 -1.17
N GLN A 176 -9.48 7.90 -0.92
CA GLN A 176 -9.89 7.30 0.35
C GLN A 176 -8.97 7.77 1.48
N ALA A 177 -7.66 7.81 1.21
CA ALA A 177 -6.65 8.32 2.14
C ALA A 177 -6.88 9.79 2.50
N LEU A 178 -7.29 10.61 1.54
CA LEU A 178 -7.66 12.02 1.77
C LEU A 178 -8.85 12.12 2.73
N LYS A 179 -9.91 11.32 2.49
CA LYS A 179 -11.10 11.28 3.36
C LYS A 179 -10.79 10.79 4.77
N MET A 180 -9.86 9.83 4.88
CA MET A 180 -9.37 9.33 6.17
C MET A 180 -8.52 10.37 6.91
N GLY A 181 -7.93 11.33 6.21
CA GLY A 181 -6.96 12.30 6.74
C GLY A 181 -5.50 11.81 6.71
N MET A 182 -5.25 10.68 6.03
CA MET A 182 -3.93 10.08 5.88
C MET A 182 -3.03 10.88 4.93
N VAL A 183 -3.64 11.63 4.01
CA VAL A 183 -2.95 12.59 3.12
C VAL A 183 -3.69 13.91 3.15
N ASP A 184 -2.98 15.00 2.86
CA ASP A 184 -3.48 16.37 2.96
C ASP A 184 -4.07 16.89 1.64
N ALA A 185 -3.56 16.38 0.51
CA ALA A 185 -4.07 16.72 -0.82
C ALA A 185 -3.92 15.55 -1.80
N VAL A 186 -4.74 15.57 -2.85
CA VAL A 186 -4.62 14.69 -4.01
C VAL A 186 -4.43 15.55 -5.26
N ALA A 187 -3.45 15.21 -6.09
CA ALA A 187 -3.15 15.97 -7.31
C ALA A 187 -2.78 15.04 -8.47
N HIS A 188 -3.03 15.49 -9.70
CA HIS A 188 -2.53 14.79 -10.89
C HIS A 188 -1.00 14.67 -10.85
N PRO A 189 -0.38 13.54 -11.27
CA PRO A 189 1.07 13.34 -11.21
C PRO A 189 1.89 14.55 -11.70
N GLN A 190 1.53 15.11 -12.84
CA GLN A 190 2.22 16.26 -13.46
C GLN A 190 2.16 17.55 -12.63
N ARG A 191 1.20 17.67 -11.71
CA ARG A 191 1.01 18.86 -10.87
C ARG A 191 1.56 18.70 -9.46
N MET A 192 2.04 17.50 -9.09
CA MET A 192 2.44 17.22 -7.71
C MET A 192 3.56 18.12 -7.21
N ALA A 193 4.59 18.37 -8.04
CA ALA A 193 5.72 19.22 -7.66
C ALA A 193 5.26 20.64 -7.30
N GLY A 194 4.40 21.24 -8.13
CA GLY A 194 3.85 22.57 -7.88
C GLY A 194 2.96 22.62 -6.64
N VAL A 195 2.13 21.60 -6.41
CA VAL A 195 1.27 21.50 -5.21
C VAL A 195 2.11 21.37 -3.94
N ALA A 196 3.15 20.52 -3.95
CA ALA A 196 4.05 20.36 -2.82
C ALA A 196 4.84 21.65 -2.52
N ALA A 197 5.38 22.31 -3.55
CA ALA A 197 6.09 23.58 -3.39
C ALA A 197 5.19 24.69 -2.83
N LYS A 198 3.95 24.80 -3.33
CA LYS A 198 2.95 25.74 -2.81
C LYS A 198 2.63 25.46 -1.34
N MET A 199 2.46 24.20 -0.97
CA MET A 199 2.19 23.78 0.40
C MET A 199 3.33 24.16 1.35
N ILE A 200 4.59 24.04 0.92
CA ILE A 200 5.75 24.53 1.67
C ILE A 200 5.66 26.04 1.87
N GLN A 201 5.42 26.81 0.80
CA GLN A 201 5.36 28.27 0.83
C GLN A 201 4.28 28.77 1.80
N GLU A 202 3.08 28.20 1.77
CA GLU A 202 1.95 28.59 2.62
C GLU A 202 2.16 28.25 4.11
N SER A 203 3.03 27.28 4.37
CA SER A 203 3.33 26.74 5.71
C SER A 203 4.59 27.36 6.34
N ARG A 204 5.28 28.26 5.64
CA ARG A 204 6.50 28.90 6.16
C ARG A 204 6.25 29.60 7.49
N GLY A 205 7.15 29.38 8.44
CA GLY A 205 7.07 29.96 9.79
C GLY A 205 5.93 29.42 10.66
N LYS A 206 5.15 28.44 10.18
CA LYS A 206 4.04 27.83 10.92
C LYS A 206 4.39 26.41 11.28
N LYS A 207 4.14 26.03 12.53
CA LYS A 207 4.12 24.61 12.92
C LYS A 207 2.80 23.99 12.51
N ARG A 208 2.83 22.75 12.01
CA ARG A 208 1.61 22.00 11.73
C ARG A 208 0.79 21.85 13.01
N SER A 209 -0.46 22.30 12.97
CA SER A 209 -1.42 22.07 14.04
C SER A 209 -2.14 20.74 13.79
N TYR A 210 -2.07 19.83 14.76
CA TYR A 210 -2.85 18.59 14.73
C TYR A 210 -4.23 18.85 15.31
N LYS A 211 -5.28 18.40 14.60
CA LYS A 211 -6.64 18.47 15.13
C LYS A 211 -6.74 17.62 16.39
N LEU A 212 -7.33 18.19 17.45
CA LEU A 212 -7.68 17.42 18.63
C LEU A 212 -8.82 16.46 18.28
N HIS A 213 -8.56 15.16 18.37
CA HIS A 213 -9.57 14.13 18.18
C HIS A 213 -10.18 13.76 19.53
N ILE A 214 -11.49 13.96 19.70
CA ILE A 214 -12.20 13.66 20.96
C ILE A 214 -12.03 12.18 21.36
N ALA A 215 -12.01 11.28 20.37
CA ALA A 215 -11.77 9.85 20.56
C ALA A 215 -10.40 9.51 21.14
N ASN A 216 -9.45 10.45 21.13
CA ASN A 216 -8.12 10.25 21.70
C ASN A 216 -8.07 10.58 23.19
N ARG A 217 -9.16 11.04 23.81
CA ARG A 217 -9.20 11.43 25.23
C ARG A 217 -9.92 10.37 26.08
N PRO A 218 -9.45 10.11 27.31
CA PRO A 218 -10.24 9.39 28.31
C PRO A 218 -11.56 10.14 28.61
N PRO A 219 -12.67 9.44 28.86
CA PRO A 219 -12.81 7.97 28.95
C PRO A 219 -13.02 7.28 27.59
N LEU A 220 -13.30 8.03 26.52
CA LEU A 220 -13.64 7.46 25.20
C LEU A 220 -12.53 6.59 24.62
N LEU A 221 -11.26 6.94 24.85
CA LEU A 221 -10.11 6.12 24.47
C LEU A 221 -10.23 4.68 25.01
N GLN A 222 -10.65 4.51 26.26
CA GLN A 222 -10.77 3.18 26.88
C GLN A 222 -11.92 2.37 26.29
N ILE A 223 -13.02 3.03 25.94
CA ILE A 223 -14.16 2.42 25.24
C ILE A 223 -13.71 1.92 23.86
N VAL A 224 -13.02 2.78 23.10
CA VAL A 224 -12.49 2.43 21.77
C VAL A 224 -11.50 1.27 21.88
N LYS A 225 -10.60 1.30 22.87
CA LYS A 225 -9.65 0.20 23.14
C LYS A 225 -10.38 -1.13 23.35
N SER A 226 -11.31 -1.16 24.31
CA SER A 226 -12.05 -2.39 24.66
C SER A 226 -12.85 -2.95 23.48
N GLN A 227 -13.51 -2.07 22.71
CA GLN A 227 -14.26 -2.49 21.53
C GLN A 227 -13.33 -3.04 20.43
N ALA A 228 -12.23 -2.35 20.15
CA ALA A 228 -11.25 -2.79 19.15
C ALA A 228 -10.59 -4.11 19.54
N GLU A 229 -10.29 -4.31 20.83
CA GLU A 229 -9.73 -5.55 21.35
C GLU A 229 -10.70 -6.72 21.17
N LYS A 230 -11.96 -6.56 21.57
CA LYS A 230 -13.02 -7.57 21.38
C LYS A 230 -13.19 -7.94 19.90
N MET A 231 -13.25 -6.94 19.02
CA MET A 231 -13.38 -7.16 17.57
C MET A 231 -12.15 -7.84 16.98
N THR A 232 -10.96 -7.49 17.46
CA THR A 232 -9.70 -8.08 17.01
C THR A 232 -9.63 -9.55 17.41
N LEU A 233 -9.87 -9.86 18.68
CA LEU A 233 -9.91 -11.24 19.20
C LEU A 233 -10.94 -12.10 18.46
N ALA A 234 -12.13 -11.57 18.19
CA ALA A 234 -13.16 -12.28 17.43
C ALA A 234 -12.71 -12.63 16.00
N LYS A 235 -11.93 -11.76 15.35
CA LYS A 235 -11.42 -11.98 13.98
C LYS A 235 -10.17 -12.85 13.93
N THR A 236 -9.23 -12.63 14.85
CA THR A 236 -7.93 -13.32 14.88
C THR A 236 -8.00 -14.67 15.59
N ARG A 237 -9.05 -14.91 16.39
CA ARG A 237 -9.19 -16.10 17.24
C ARG A 237 -7.96 -16.34 18.12
N SER A 238 -7.31 -15.25 18.55
CA SER A 238 -6.10 -15.25 19.38
C SER A 238 -4.85 -15.90 18.76
N HIS A 239 -4.85 -16.27 17.48
CA HIS A 239 -3.68 -16.86 16.82
C HIS A 239 -2.68 -15.83 16.28
N TYR A 240 -3.09 -14.56 16.20
CA TYR A 240 -2.27 -13.48 15.63
C TYR A 240 -1.96 -12.45 16.73
N PRO A 241 -0.74 -12.45 17.29
CA PRO A 241 -0.38 -11.55 18.39
C PRO A 241 -0.20 -10.09 17.95
N ALA A 242 0.21 -9.86 16.70
CA ALA A 242 0.61 -8.55 16.21
C ALA A 242 -0.50 -7.47 16.26
N PRO A 243 -1.75 -7.75 15.85
CA PRO A 243 -2.84 -6.78 15.98
C PRO A 243 -3.08 -6.32 17.43
N LEU A 244 -2.96 -7.20 18.42
CA LEU A 244 -3.18 -6.82 19.83
C LEU A 244 -2.06 -5.91 20.33
N LYS A 245 -0.80 -6.25 20.03
CA LYS A 245 0.35 -5.40 20.37
C LYS A 245 0.30 -4.03 19.67
N ALA A 246 -0.10 -4.00 18.41
CA ALA A 246 -0.29 -2.76 17.67
C ALA A 246 -1.41 -1.89 18.27
N LEU A 247 -2.52 -2.51 18.70
CA LEU A 247 -3.60 -1.83 19.41
C LEU A 247 -3.10 -1.21 20.71
N ASP A 248 -2.35 -1.96 21.51
CA ASP A 248 -1.82 -1.46 22.79
C ASP A 248 -0.91 -0.25 22.59
N VAL A 249 0.01 -0.29 21.63
CA VAL A 249 0.91 0.83 21.34
C VAL A 249 0.13 2.03 20.80
N ALA A 250 -0.82 1.81 19.89
CA ALA A 250 -1.61 2.89 19.32
C ALA A 250 -2.41 3.64 20.40
N CYS A 251 -3.01 2.90 21.35
CA CYS A 251 -3.70 3.49 22.48
C CYS A 251 -2.74 4.20 23.45
N ALA A 252 -1.63 3.54 23.81
CA ALA A 252 -0.64 4.10 24.74
C ALA A 252 0.02 5.38 24.19
N SER A 253 0.22 5.47 22.87
CA SER A 253 0.84 6.63 22.20
C SER A 253 0.18 7.98 22.48
N LEU A 254 -1.07 7.95 22.94
CA LEU A 254 -1.89 9.11 23.26
C LEU A 254 -1.76 9.54 24.73
N THR A 255 -1.19 8.69 25.58
CA THR A 255 -1.05 8.93 27.02
C THR A 255 0.41 9.01 27.48
N VAL A 256 1.34 8.41 26.74
CA VAL A 256 2.78 8.47 27.04
C VAL A 256 3.52 9.49 26.16
N SER A 257 4.77 9.80 26.51
CA SER A 257 5.63 10.65 25.68
C SER A 257 5.89 10.02 24.30
N HIS A 258 6.29 10.84 23.34
CA HIS A 258 6.62 10.37 21.99
C HIS A 258 7.76 9.34 22.02
N GLU A 259 8.82 9.63 22.78
CA GLU A 259 9.98 8.78 22.97
C GLU A 259 9.59 7.43 23.61
N GLN A 260 8.72 7.45 24.63
CA GLN A 260 8.23 6.21 25.26
C GLN A 260 7.37 5.39 24.30
N SER A 261 6.56 6.04 23.46
CA SER A 261 5.75 5.35 22.45
C SER A 261 6.61 4.65 21.40
N LEU A 262 7.67 5.31 20.92
CA LEU A 262 8.66 4.70 20.01
C LEU A 262 9.42 3.54 20.67
N ALA A 263 9.76 3.67 21.95
CA ALA A 263 10.36 2.57 22.71
C ALA A 263 9.40 1.36 22.79
N ASN A 264 8.11 1.60 23.01
CA ASN A 264 7.09 0.55 23.03
C ASN A 264 6.95 -0.13 21.66
N GLU A 265 6.92 0.64 20.56
CA GLU A 265 6.93 0.10 19.19
C GLU A 265 8.12 -0.84 18.98
N LYS A 266 9.33 -0.39 19.34
CA LYS A 266 10.56 -1.17 19.18
C LYS A 266 10.49 -2.48 19.96
N ASN A 267 10.14 -2.41 21.24
CA ASN A 267 10.12 -3.57 22.12
C ASN A 267 9.14 -4.64 21.62
N TYR A 268 7.92 -4.24 21.23
CA TYR A 268 6.94 -5.18 20.69
C TYR A 268 7.27 -5.66 19.29
N LEU A 269 7.90 -4.86 18.43
CA LEU A 269 8.36 -5.36 17.14
C LEU A 269 9.42 -6.46 17.33
N VAL A 270 10.39 -6.26 18.22
CA VAL A 270 11.42 -7.27 18.52
C VAL A 270 10.77 -8.53 19.07
N GLU A 271 9.84 -8.41 20.01
CA GLU A 271 9.07 -9.54 20.54
C GLU A 271 8.34 -10.31 19.42
N LEU A 272 7.61 -9.59 18.57
CA LEU A 272 6.81 -10.16 17.48
C LEU A 272 7.67 -10.82 16.40
N ALA A 273 8.80 -10.21 16.04
CA ALA A 273 9.70 -10.70 15.01
C ALA A 273 10.23 -12.10 15.33
N LEU A 274 10.39 -12.43 16.61
CA LEU A 274 10.88 -13.75 17.07
C LEU A 274 9.78 -14.82 17.14
N THR A 275 8.51 -14.46 16.96
CA THR A 275 7.41 -15.42 17.06
C THR A 275 7.31 -16.30 15.82
N GLU A 276 6.87 -17.55 16.02
CA GLU A 276 6.65 -18.49 14.91
C GLU A 276 5.60 -17.97 13.91
N THR A 277 4.56 -17.30 14.41
CA THR A 277 3.49 -16.71 13.59
C THR A 277 4.06 -15.73 12.57
N THR A 278 4.89 -14.79 13.02
CA THR A 278 5.55 -13.81 12.15
C THR A 278 6.45 -14.48 11.12
N GLN A 279 7.28 -15.43 11.56
CA GLN A 279 8.18 -16.15 10.65
C GLN A 279 7.42 -16.94 9.58
N ASN A 280 6.27 -17.52 9.92
CA ASN A 280 5.41 -18.21 8.96
C ASN A 280 4.70 -17.24 8.00
N LEU A 281 4.26 -16.07 8.46
CA LEU A 281 3.65 -15.04 7.61
C LEU A 281 4.65 -14.42 6.64
N ILE A 282 5.87 -14.11 7.09
CA ILE A 282 6.96 -13.65 6.22
C ILE A 282 7.29 -14.72 5.17
N ARG A 283 7.35 -16.01 5.56
CA ARG A 283 7.53 -17.11 4.61
C ARG A 283 6.42 -17.14 3.56
N ILE A 284 5.15 -17.03 3.96
CA ILE A 284 4.01 -16.99 3.03
C ILE A 284 4.14 -15.82 2.06
N PHE A 285 4.55 -14.64 2.54
CA PHE A 285 4.80 -13.49 1.69
C PHE A 285 5.84 -13.79 0.60
N PHE A 286 7.00 -14.34 0.96
CA PHE A 286 8.03 -14.69 -0.02
C PHE A 286 7.58 -15.81 -0.99
N LEU A 287 6.80 -16.78 -0.52
CA LEU A 287 6.21 -17.81 -1.39
C LEU A 287 5.24 -17.19 -2.40
N GLN A 288 4.40 -16.23 -1.99
CA GLN A 288 3.52 -15.50 -2.90
C GLN A 288 4.30 -14.66 -3.91
N GLU A 289 5.35 -13.97 -3.48
CA GLU A 289 6.22 -13.19 -4.39
C GLU A 289 6.95 -14.09 -5.40
N ARG A 290 7.41 -15.27 -4.96
CA ARG A 290 7.99 -16.28 -5.85
C ARG A 290 6.96 -16.81 -6.84
N ALA A 291 5.73 -17.10 -6.40
CA ALA A 291 4.66 -17.59 -7.26
C ALA A 291 4.28 -16.56 -8.35
N LYS A 292 4.27 -15.26 -8.04
CA LYS A 292 4.02 -14.19 -9.03
C LYS A 292 5.12 -14.06 -10.09
N LYS A 293 6.35 -14.45 -9.75
CA LYS A 293 7.53 -14.40 -10.64
C LYS A 293 7.83 -15.73 -11.32
N LEU A 294 7.04 -16.76 -11.03
CA LEU A 294 7.24 -18.09 -11.59
C LEU A 294 7.15 -18.00 -13.11
N ARG A 295 8.21 -18.44 -13.77
CA ARG A 295 8.24 -18.67 -15.22
C ARG A 295 8.05 -20.15 -15.50
N LEU A 296 7.81 -20.49 -16.76
CA LEU A 296 7.82 -21.89 -17.17
C LEU A 296 9.18 -22.51 -16.82
N PRO A 297 9.24 -23.78 -16.38
CA PRO A 297 10.50 -24.51 -16.22
C PRO A 297 11.33 -24.43 -17.50
N ALA A 298 12.66 -24.34 -17.37
CA ALA A 298 13.57 -24.18 -18.51
C ALA A 298 13.42 -25.30 -19.56
N GLU A 299 13.07 -26.51 -19.11
CA GLU A 299 12.80 -27.67 -19.99
C GLU A 299 11.54 -27.50 -20.84
N LEU A 300 10.59 -26.69 -20.39
CA LEU A 300 9.39 -26.32 -21.15
C LEU A 300 9.59 -24.99 -21.91
N GLU A 301 10.46 -24.09 -21.45
CA GLU A 301 10.83 -22.88 -22.19
C GLU A 301 11.56 -23.20 -23.50
N THR A 302 12.41 -24.24 -23.54
CA THR A 302 13.07 -24.70 -24.78
C THR A 302 12.11 -25.30 -25.81
N ALA A 303 10.98 -25.87 -25.35
CA ALA A 303 9.90 -26.34 -26.22
C ALA A 303 9.02 -25.20 -26.77
N VAL A 304 9.05 -24.03 -26.14
CA VAL A 304 8.32 -22.83 -26.56
C VAL A 304 9.21 -21.99 -27.47
N THR A 305 9.14 -22.25 -28.78
CA THR A 305 9.96 -21.59 -29.80
C THR A 305 9.54 -20.16 -30.14
N ALA A 306 8.38 -19.70 -29.65
CA ALA A 306 7.84 -18.37 -29.91
C ALA A 306 7.29 -17.73 -28.62
N PRO A 307 7.41 -16.40 -28.44
CA PRO A 307 6.84 -15.71 -27.29
C PRO A 307 5.33 -15.93 -27.22
N ALA A 308 4.79 -16.04 -26.00
CA ALA A 308 3.35 -16.18 -25.79
C ALA A 308 2.60 -15.02 -26.49
N LYS A 309 1.59 -15.37 -27.29
CA LYS A 309 0.80 -14.37 -28.01
C LYS A 309 0.01 -13.52 -27.00
N PRO A 310 -0.05 -12.18 -27.17
CA PRO A 310 -0.83 -11.33 -26.30
C PRO A 310 -2.33 -11.62 -26.49
N ILE A 311 -3.04 -11.81 -25.39
CA ILE A 311 -4.49 -12.06 -25.39
C ILE A 311 -5.21 -10.71 -25.46
N LYS A 312 -5.93 -10.47 -26.56
CA LYS A 312 -6.75 -9.26 -26.77
C LYS A 312 -8.24 -9.56 -26.70
N LYS A 313 -8.66 -10.75 -27.14
CA LYS A 313 -10.04 -11.22 -27.05
C LYS A 313 -10.09 -12.61 -26.42
N ALA A 314 -11.01 -12.78 -25.48
CA ALA A 314 -11.27 -14.06 -24.83
C ALA A 314 -12.76 -14.41 -24.86
N VAL A 315 -13.06 -15.71 -24.90
CA VAL A 315 -14.40 -16.24 -24.67
C VAL A 315 -14.46 -16.84 -23.27
N VAL A 316 -15.51 -16.56 -22.52
CA VAL A 316 -15.82 -17.22 -21.26
C VAL A 316 -17.16 -17.96 -21.44
N ILE A 317 -17.12 -19.29 -21.33
CA ILE A 317 -18.30 -20.16 -21.49
C ILE A 317 -18.88 -20.43 -20.11
N GLY A 318 -20.12 -20.01 -19.90
CA GLY A 318 -20.83 -20.00 -18.62
C GLY A 318 -20.82 -18.60 -18.01
N ALA A 319 -22.00 -18.03 -17.77
CA ALA A 319 -22.23 -16.74 -17.12
C ALA A 319 -22.62 -16.88 -15.64
N GLY A 320 -22.38 -18.07 -15.07
CA GLY A 320 -22.47 -18.31 -13.63
C GLY A 320 -21.47 -17.51 -12.81
N LEU A 321 -21.36 -17.80 -11.51
CA LEU A 321 -20.54 -17.03 -10.58
C LEU A 321 -19.06 -16.92 -11.02
N MET A 322 -18.46 -18.04 -11.43
CA MET A 322 -17.06 -18.08 -11.86
C MET A 322 -16.86 -17.35 -13.18
N GLY A 323 -17.66 -17.66 -14.20
CA GLY A 323 -17.51 -17.04 -15.52
C GLY A 323 -17.77 -15.53 -15.50
N ALA A 324 -18.74 -15.06 -14.72
CA ALA A 324 -18.94 -13.63 -14.48
C ALA A 324 -17.71 -12.97 -13.82
N GLY A 325 -17.11 -13.63 -12.81
CA GLY A 325 -15.89 -13.15 -12.16
C GLY A 325 -14.68 -13.11 -13.10
N ILE A 326 -14.50 -14.15 -13.91
CA ILE A 326 -13.42 -14.25 -14.91
C ILE A 326 -13.61 -13.17 -15.99
N ALA A 327 -14.82 -13.00 -16.51
CA ALA A 327 -15.13 -11.97 -17.50
C ALA A 327 -14.85 -10.56 -16.98
N GLN A 328 -15.25 -10.26 -15.74
CA GLN A 328 -14.92 -9.00 -15.07
C GLN A 328 -13.40 -8.82 -14.89
N TRP A 329 -12.69 -9.88 -14.50
CA TRP A 329 -11.24 -9.84 -14.29
C TRP A 329 -10.47 -9.57 -15.60
N LEU A 330 -10.89 -10.18 -16.71
CA LEU A 330 -10.28 -9.99 -18.03
C LEU A 330 -10.57 -8.59 -18.58
N SER A 331 -11.83 -8.18 -18.58
CA SER A 331 -12.27 -6.89 -19.12
C SER A 331 -11.71 -5.69 -18.36
N SER A 332 -11.53 -5.80 -17.04
CA SER A 332 -10.83 -4.80 -16.22
C SER A 332 -9.34 -4.63 -16.60
N ARG A 333 -8.75 -5.58 -17.33
CA ARG A 333 -7.38 -5.52 -17.87
C ARG A 333 -7.31 -5.14 -19.35
N GLY A 334 -8.43 -4.69 -19.92
CA GLY A 334 -8.49 -4.26 -21.31
C GLY A 334 -8.71 -5.38 -22.32
N ILE A 335 -8.96 -6.62 -21.87
CA ILE A 335 -9.25 -7.76 -22.75
C ILE A 335 -10.74 -7.71 -23.13
N GLY A 336 -11.05 -7.78 -24.43
CA GLY A 336 -12.43 -7.95 -24.90
C GLY A 336 -12.96 -9.33 -24.54
N VAL A 337 -14.17 -9.41 -23.99
CA VAL A 337 -14.73 -10.68 -23.52
C VAL A 337 -16.04 -10.99 -24.23
N LEU A 338 -16.12 -12.17 -24.83
CA LEU A 338 -17.39 -12.78 -25.23
C LEU A 338 -17.88 -13.66 -24.09
N LEU A 339 -18.95 -13.27 -23.41
CA LEU A 339 -19.54 -14.06 -22.34
C LEU A 339 -20.66 -14.92 -22.92
N LYS A 340 -20.42 -16.22 -23.07
CA LYS A 340 -21.39 -17.16 -23.65
C LYS A 340 -22.13 -17.94 -22.58
N ASP A 341 -23.44 -18.12 -22.73
CA ASP A 341 -24.22 -19.07 -21.93
C ASP A 341 -25.35 -19.65 -22.78
N ILE A 342 -26.10 -20.62 -22.24
CA ILE A 342 -27.17 -21.36 -22.93
C ILE A 342 -28.42 -20.53 -23.22
N GLY A 343 -28.56 -19.35 -22.61
CA GLY A 343 -29.74 -18.52 -22.83
C GLY A 343 -29.70 -17.15 -22.16
N PRO A 344 -30.71 -16.30 -22.44
CA PRO A 344 -30.76 -14.92 -21.97
C PRO A 344 -30.82 -14.78 -20.44
N GLY A 345 -31.49 -15.71 -19.74
CA GLY A 345 -31.67 -15.65 -18.30
C GLY A 345 -30.35 -15.72 -17.51
N PRO A 346 -29.55 -16.79 -17.66
CA PRO A 346 -28.21 -16.89 -17.06
C PRO A 346 -27.29 -15.71 -17.43
N LEU A 347 -27.28 -15.29 -18.70
CA LEU A 347 -26.52 -14.13 -19.15
C LEU A 347 -26.90 -12.85 -18.42
N GLY A 348 -28.20 -12.56 -18.31
CA GLY A 348 -28.70 -11.38 -17.60
C GLY A 348 -28.25 -11.36 -16.14
N LYS A 349 -28.31 -12.51 -15.45
CA LYS A 349 -27.80 -12.65 -14.06
C LYS A 349 -26.29 -12.43 -13.98
N GLY A 350 -25.53 -13.01 -14.91
CA GLY A 350 -24.08 -12.83 -15.00
C GLY A 350 -23.71 -11.36 -15.19
N MET A 351 -24.31 -10.70 -16.18
CA MET A 351 -24.08 -9.27 -16.47
C MET A 351 -24.48 -8.36 -15.30
N GLN A 352 -25.57 -8.68 -14.58
CA GLN A 352 -25.95 -7.95 -13.37
C GLN A 352 -24.92 -8.09 -12.24
N SER A 353 -24.36 -9.30 -12.07
CA SER A 353 -23.30 -9.56 -11.09
C SER A 353 -22.05 -8.74 -11.43
N ILE A 354 -21.64 -8.72 -12.70
CA ILE A 354 -20.50 -7.93 -13.19
C ILE A 354 -20.72 -6.44 -12.96
N ALA A 355 -21.91 -5.91 -13.29
CA ALA A 355 -22.26 -4.51 -13.04
C ALA A 355 -22.20 -4.14 -11.56
N ARG A 356 -22.61 -5.06 -10.66
CA ARG A 356 -22.45 -4.86 -9.20
C ARG A 356 -20.98 -4.81 -8.79
N LEU A 357 -20.14 -5.72 -9.30
CA LEU A 357 -18.70 -5.73 -8.99
C LEU A 357 -18.03 -4.41 -9.38
N TYR A 358 -18.33 -3.87 -10.56
CA TYR A 358 -17.80 -2.56 -10.98
C TYR A 358 -18.30 -1.40 -10.11
N ARG A 359 -19.60 -1.36 -9.79
CA ARG A 359 -20.14 -0.35 -8.85
C ARG A 359 -19.46 -0.41 -7.48
N GLU A 360 -19.20 -1.60 -6.96
CA GLU A 360 -18.46 -1.77 -5.70
C GLU A 360 -17.00 -1.31 -5.82
N ALA A 361 -16.34 -1.60 -6.94
CA ALA A 361 -14.97 -1.17 -7.20
C ALA A 361 -14.86 0.36 -7.28
N VAL A 362 -15.83 1.04 -7.92
CA VAL A 362 -15.93 2.52 -7.94
C VAL A 362 -16.15 3.07 -6.53
N LYS A 363 -17.09 2.50 -5.75
CA LYS A 363 -17.31 2.90 -4.34
C LYS A 363 -16.05 2.76 -3.48
N ARG A 364 -15.19 1.80 -3.81
CA ARG A 364 -13.90 1.55 -3.15
C ARG A 364 -12.73 2.34 -3.75
N TYR A 365 -12.99 3.25 -4.70
CA TYR A 365 -11.99 4.08 -5.39
C TYR A 365 -10.92 3.26 -6.15
N LEU A 366 -11.28 2.07 -6.63
CA LEU A 366 -10.40 1.23 -7.45
C LEU A 366 -10.52 1.56 -8.94
N PHE A 367 -11.65 2.14 -9.35
CA PHE A 367 -11.95 2.57 -10.71
C PHE A 367 -12.61 3.94 -10.67
N SER A 368 -12.40 4.75 -11.71
CA SER A 368 -13.32 5.85 -12.01
C SER A 368 -14.63 5.30 -12.59
N GLU A 369 -15.71 6.08 -12.56
CA GLU A 369 -16.98 5.69 -13.19
C GLU A 369 -16.80 5.39 -14.68
N ILE A 370 -16.00 6.22 -15.37
CA ILE A 370 -15.70 6.07 -16.80
C ILE A 370 -14.90 4.80 -17.05
N ASP A 371 -13.85 4.52 -16.26
CA ASP A 371 -13.03 3.31 -16.45
C ASP A 371 -13.83 2.03 -16.18
N ALA A 372 -14.72 2.06 -15.18
CA ALA A 372 -15.60 0.96 -14.86
C ALA A 372 -16.61 0.68 -15.99
N GLN A 373 -17.20 1.74 -16.55
CA GLN A 373 -18.12 1.62 -17.69
C GLN A 373 -17.39 1.10 -18.94
N ASN A 374 -16.24 1.68 -19.28
CA ASN A 374 -15.41 1.22 -20.39
C ASN A 374 -14.99 -0.25 -20.24
N ALA A 375 -14.72 -0.71 -19.02
CA ALA A 375 -14.41 -2.11 -18.77
C ALA A 375 -15.65 -3.01 -18.88
N TYR A 376 -16.80 -2.57 -18.38
CA TYR A 376 -18.07 -3.27 -18.54
C TYR A 376 -18.45 -3.45 -20.03
N ASP A 377 -18.31 -2.39 -20.83
CA ASP A 377 -18.67 -2.36 -22.25
C ASP A 377 -17.76 -3.25 -23.13
N ARG A 378 -16.62 -3.72 -22.61
CA ARG A 378 -15.78 -4.73 -23.28
C ARG A 378 -16.38 -6.14 -23.24
N ILE A 379 -17.44 -6.34 -22.47
CA ILE A 379 -18.08 -7.64 -22.30
C ILE A 379 -19.32 -7.71 -23.19
N LEU A 380 -19.27 -8.59 -24.20
CA LEU A 380 -20.39 -8.87 -25.08
C LEU A 380 -21.09 -10.17 -24.65
N PRO A 381 -22.32 -10.12 -24.10
CA PRO A 381 -23.09 -11.32 -23.80
C PRO A 381 -23.64 -11.95 -25.09
N ILE A 382 -23.48 -13.27 -25.24
CA ILE A 382 -23.90 -14.02 -26.43
C ILE A 382 -24.58 -15.32 -25.99
N TYR A 383 -25.81 -15.60 -26.41
CA TYR A 383 -26.42 -16.93 -26.26
C TYR A 383 -26.42 -17.72 -27.57
N GLU A 384 -26.41 -17.04 -28.71
CA GLU A 384 -26.46 -17.65 -30.05
C GLU A 384 -25.13 -18.32 -30.42
N GLU A 385 -25.19 -19.24 -31.39
CA GLU A 385 -23.98 -19.82 -31.98
C GLU A 385 -23.31 -18.79 -32.88
N VAL A 386 -22.22 -18.22 -32.38
CA VAL A 386 -21.38 -17.27 -33.13
C VAL A 386 -20.01 -17.92 -33.31
N PRO A 387 -19.46 -18.00 -34.53
CA PRO A 387 -18.13 -18.55 -34.73
C PRO A 387 -17.09 -17.66 -34.02
N PHE A 388 -16.26 -18.28 -33.18
CA PHE A 388 -15.19 -17.60 -32.44
C PHE A 388 -13.99 -17.25 -33.33
N ARG A 389 -14.22 -16.44 -34.35
CA ARG A 389 -13.17 -15.92 -35.23
C ARG A 389 -12.37 -14.87 -34.44
N GLU A 390 -11.04 -14.92 -34.56
CA GLU A 390 -10.11 -13.97 -33.92
C GLU A 390 -10.17 -13.94 -32.38
N VAL A 391 -10.48 -15.08 -31.75
CA VAL A 391 -10.39 -15.25 -30.29
C VAL A 391 -9.04 -15.85 -29.94
N ASP A 392 -8.35 -15.26 -28.96
CA ASP A 392 -7.02 -15.70 -28.53
C ASP A 392 -7.07 -16.77 -27.44
N LEU A 393 -8.13 -16.77 -26.62
CA LEU A 393 -8.30 -17.67 -25.48
C LEU A 393 -9.78 -18.02 -25.27
N VAL A 394 -10.08 -19.30 -25.04
CA VAL A 394 -11.39 -19.77 -24.59
C VAL A 394 -11.25 -20.34 -23.18
N ILE A 395 -12.09 -19.88 -22.26
CA ILE A 395 -12.14 -20.33 -20.87
C ILE A 395 -13.50 -20.96 -20.62
N GLU A 396 -13.51 -22.24 -20.30
CA GLU A 396 -14.72 -22.96 -19.90
C GLU A 396 -14.94 -22.79 -18.38
N ALA A 397 -16.16 -22.38 -18.02
CA ALA A 397 -16.61 -22.14 -16.65
C ALA A 397 -18.09 -22.56 -16.49
N ALA A 398 -18.47 -23.64 -17.19
CA ALA A 398 -19.79 -24.25 -17.11
C ALA A 398 -19.87 -25.22 -15.92
N VAL A 399 -21.03 -25.88 -15.80
CA VAL A 399 -21.29 -26.83 -14.71
C VAL A 399 -20.32 -28.01 -14.79
N GLU A 400 -19.93 -28.55 -13.64
CA GLU A 400 -19.00 -29.67 -13.50
C GLU A 400 -19.64 -31.00 -13.93
N LYS A 401 -19.89 -31.15 -15.24
CA LYS A 401 -20.36 -32.38 -15.89
C LYS A 401 -19.45 -32.70 -17.06
N LEU A 402 -18.80 -33.87 -17.02
CA LEU A 402 -17.79 -34.25 -18.01
C LEU A 402 -18.36 -34.29 -19.43
N GLU A 403 -19.56 -34.84 -19.59
CA GLU A 403 -20.29 -34.91 -20.87
C GLU A 403 -20.59 -33.55 -21.49
N LEU A 404 -20.61 -32.47 -20.69
CA LEU A 404 -20.85 -31.12 -21.17
C LEU A 404 -19.56 -30.37 -21.50
N LYS A 405 -18.42 -30.82 -20.95
CA LYS A 405 -17.11 -30.21 -21.16
C LYS A 405 -16.36 -30.80 -22.37
N GLN A 406 -16.59 -32.09 -22.66
CA GLN A 406 -16.11 -32.77 -23.86
C GLN A 406 -16.92 -32.33 -25.07
#